data_AF-A0A947PWN8-F1
#
_entry.id   AF-A0A947PWN8-F1
#
_cell.length_a   1.000
_cell.length_b   1.000
_cell.length_c   1.000
_cell.angle_alpha   90.00
_cell.angle_beta   90.00
_cell.angle_gamma   90.00
#
_symmetry.space_group_name_H-M   'P 1'
#
loop_
_entity.id
_entity.type
_entity.pdbx_description
1 polymer ?
#
loop_
_entity_poly.entity_id
_entity_poly.type
_entity_poly.pdbx_seq_one_letter_code
_entity_poly.pdbx_strand_id
1 'polypeptide(L)'
;LVLQDQQGRVWLERRPPTGIWAGMHCVPVFPDVSALEAFVATLGDSPQLTQHELPPFLHVLTHRDLHLHPVAIRSMQLNRPPGEGEWLSPDKWDRVGLPSPIRKLLDVTQASL
;
A
#
# COMPACT_ATOMS: atom_id res chain seq x y z
N LEU A 1 0.97 3.49 -0.57
CA LEU A 1 -0.10 3.41 -1.59
C LEU A 1 -0.94 2.17 -1.37
N VAL A 2 -2.19 2.30 -0.96
CA VAL A 2 -3.12 1.17 -0.88
C VAL A 2 -3.72 0.97 -2.27
N LEU A 3 -3.24 -0.03 -3.01
CA LEU A 3 -3.87 -0.46 -4.25
C LEU A 3 -4.90 -1.52 -3.94
N GLN A 4 -6.14 -1.31 -4.36
CA GLN A 4 -7.22 -2.27 -4.18
C GLN A 4 -7.82 -2.64 -5.54
N ASP A 5 -8.00 -3.93 -5.77
CA ASP A 5 -8.69 -4.44 -6.96
C ASP A 5 -10.20 -4.57 -6.76
N GLN A 6 -10.91 -5.01 -7.80
CA GLN A 6 -12.36 -5.24 -7.76
C GLN A 6 -12.83 -6.22 -6.69
N GLN A 7 -11.96 -7.13 -6.26
CA GLN A 7 -12.28 -8.18 -5.29
C GLN A 7 -11.96 -7.75 -3.86
N GLY A 8 -11.59 -6.48 -3.65
CA GLY A 8 -11.22 -5.94 -2.34
C GLY A 8 -9.84 -6.38 -1.87
N ARG A 9 -9.06 -7.06 -2.72
CA ARG A 9 -7.70 -7.50 -2.39
C ARG A 9 -6.76 -6.32 -2.47
N VAL A 10 -5.74 -6.32 -1.62
CA VAL A 10 -4.72 -5.28 -1.59
C VAL A 10 -3.39 -5.84 -2.11
N TRP A 11 -2.70 -5.04 -2.94
CA TRP A 11 -1.35 -5.37 -3.39
C TRP A 11 -0.35 -5.19 -2.25
N LEU A 12 0.37 -6.25 -1.90
CA LEU A 12 1.40 -6.26 -0.87
C LEU A 12 2.70 -6.84 -1.42
N GLU A 13 3.80 -6.18 -1.09
CA GLU A 13 5.16 -6.54 -1.51
C GLU A 13 5.98 -6.98 -0.31
N ARG A 14 6.88 -7.93 -0.53
CA ARG A 14 7.85 -8.33 0.50
C ARG A 14 8.96 -7.29 0.58
N ARG A 15 9.13 -6.68 1.74
CA ARG A 15 10.23 -5.74 1.99
C ARG A 15 11.58 -6.47 1.94
N PRO A 16 12.67 -5.78 1.54
CA PRO A 16 14.02 -6.32 1.59
C PRO A 16 14.36 -6.93 2.98
N PRO A 17 15.32 -7.86 3.06
CA PRO A 17 15.69 -8.52 4.33
C PRO A 17 16.41 -7.59 5.32
N THR A 18 16.65 -6.33 4.97
CA THR A 18 17.29 -5.32 5.81
C THR A 18 16.51 -4.01 5.79
N GLY A 19 16.71 -3.19 6.82
CA GLY A 19 16.08 -1.89 6.97
C GLY A 19 14.75 -1.91 7.72
N ILE A 20 13.99 -0.82 7.59
CA ILE A 20 12.71 -0.66 8.28
C ILE A 20 11.71 -1.69 7.75
N TRP A 21 11.10 -2.42 8.67
CA TRP A 21 10.16 -3.49 8.40
C TRP A 21 10.75 -4.60 7.52
N ALA A 22 12.04 -4.90 7.74
CA ALA A 22 12.77 -5.94 7.02
C ALA A 22 11.99 -7.25 6.95
N GLY A 23 11.83 -7.78 5.73
CA GLY A 23 11.12 -9.03 5.49
C GLY A 23 9.65 -9.01 5.93
N MET A 24 9.00 -7.86 6.05
CA MET A 24 7.55 -7.79 6.26
C MET A 24 6.85 -7.60 4.91
N HIS A 25 5.57 -7.97 4.83
CA HIS A 25 4.70 -7.57 3.72
C HIS A 25 4.22 -6.15 3.95
N CYS A 26 4.27 -5.31 2.92
CA CYS A 26 3.90 -3.91 3.01
C CYS A 26 3.26 -3.45 1.71
N VAL A 27 2.37 -2.46 1.81
CA VAL A 27 1.96 -1.70 0.63
C VAL A 27 3.17 -1.01 -0.01
N PRO A 28 3.14 -0.68 -1.31
CA PRO A 28 4.19 0.13 -1.92
C PRO A 28 4.39 1.45 -1.16
N VAL A 29 5.64 1.76 -0.82
CA VAL A 29 6.05 2.98 -0.10
C VAL A 29 7.07 3.71 -0.95
N PHE A 30 6.82 5.00 -1.16
CA PHE A 30 7.62 5.86 -2.02
C PHE A 30 8.29 6.96 -1.19
N PRO A 31 9.48 7.44 -1.59
CA PRO A 31 10.17 8.52 -0.90
C PRO A 31 9.45 9.87 -1.03
N ASP A 32 8.71 10.07 -2.13
CA ASP A 32 8.03 11.31 -2.47
C ASP A 32 6.83 11.06 -3.41
N VAL A 33 6.09 12.13 -3.69
CA VAL A 33 4.90 12.12 -4.56
C VAL A 33 5.28 11.82 -6.01
N SER A 34 6.42 12.31 -6.51
CA SER A 34 6.82 12.07 -7.90
C SER A 34 7.11 10.60 -8.18
N ALA A 35 7.74 9.89 -7.24
CA ALA A 35 7.96 8.45 -7.31
C ALA A 35 6.64 7.66 -7.24
N LEU A 36 5.68 8.13 -6.45
CA LEU A 36 4.32 7.58 -6.42
C LEU A 36 3.62 7.75 -7.77
N GLU A 37 3.60 8.96 -8.32
CA GLU A 37 2.95 9.27 -9.60
C GLU A 37 3.56 8.46 -10.76
N ALA A 38 4.89 8.34 -10.78
CA ALA A 38 5.59 7.51 -11.75
C ALA A 38 5.15 6.04 -11.67
N PHE A 39 4.97 5.49 -10.46
CA PHE A 39 4.46 4.14 -10.27
C PHE A 39 2.99 4.03 -10.71
N VAL A 40 2.14 5.00 -10.35
CA VAL A 40 0.72 5.00 -10.74
C VAL A 40 0.55 5.02 -12.26
N ALA A 41 1.39 5.77 -12.97
CA ALA A 41 1.40 5.78 -14.44
C ALA A 41 1.67 4.40 -15.06
N THR A 42 2.36 3.49 -14.35
CA THR A 42 2.58 2.11 -14.83
C THR A 42 1.37 1.20 -14.69
N LEU A 43 0.37 1.59 -13.88
CA LEU A 43 -0.83 0.79 -13.63
C LEU A 43 -1.83 0.81 -14.82
N GLY A 44 -1.57 1.69 -15.80
CA GLY A 44 -2.35 1.87 -17.03
C GLY A 44 -3.40 2.98 -16.94
N ASP A 45 -3.81 3.50 -18.09
CA ASP A 45 -4.91 4.46 -18.21
C ASP A 45 -6.26 3.74 -18.03
N SER A 46 -6.63 3.49 -16.78
CA SER A 46 -7.98 3.03 -16.48
C SER A 46 -8.89 4.24 -16.26
N PRO A 47 -9.92 4.47 -17.10
CA PRO A 47 -10.84 5.61 -16.95
C PRO A 47 -11.67 5.59 -15.65
N GLN A 48 -11.46 4.59 -14.79
CA GLN A 48 -12.17 4.35 -13.53
C GLN A 48 -11.22 4.31 -12.33
N LEU A 49 -9.97 4.76 -12.50
CA LEU A 49 -9.02 4.89 -11.40
C LEU A 49 -9.50 6.01 -10.47
N THR A 50 -9.96 5.63 -9.28
CA THR A 50 -10.32 6.60 -8.24
C THR A 50 -9.19 6.68 -7.24
N GLN A 51 -8.61 7.87 -7.10
CA GLN A 51 -7.54 8.15 -6.15
C GLN A 51 -8.07 8.97 -4.98
N HIS A 52 -7.74 8.53 -3.76
CA HIS A 52 -8.09 9.22 -2.53
C HIS A 52 -6.84 9.42 -1.68
N GLU A 53 -6.55 10.67 -1.34
CA GLU A 53 -5.61 10.97 -0.27
C GLU A 53 -6.26 10.64 1.08
N LEU A 54 -5.53 9.92 1.91
CA LEU A 54 -5.96 9.56 3.25
C LEU A 54 -5.23 10.43 4.28
N PRO A 55 -5.81 10.63 5.49
CA PRO A 55 -5.18 11.46 6.49
C PRO A 55 -3.73 11.03 6.79
N PRO A 56 -2.76 11.98 6.76
CA PRO A 56 -1.39 11.66 7.09
C PRO A 56 -1.26 11.29 8.56
N PHE A 57 -0.29 10.45 8.87
CA PHE A 57 -0.05 10.03 10.25
C PHE A 57 1.43 9.77 10.53
N LEU A 58 1.80 9.87 11.80
CA LEU A 58 3.16 9.65 12.28
C LEU A 58 3.31 8.24 12.87
N HIS A 59 4.36 7.55 12.47
CA HIS A 59 4.83 6.33 13.13
C HIS A 59 6.23 6.57 13.70
N VAL A 60 6.29 6.64 15.04
CA VAL A 60 7.53 6.83 15.79
C VAL A 60 8.24 5.48 15.96
N LEU A 61 9.49 5.41 15.55
CA LEU A 61 10.43 4.31 15.79
C LEU A 61 11.52 4.78 16.75
N THR A 62 12.25 3.85 17.35
CA THR A 62 13.31 4.15 18.35
C THR A 62 14.35 5.17 17.88
N HIS A 63 14.67 5.19 16.58
CA HIS A 63 15.71 6.05 16.01
C HIS A 63 15.24 6.89 14.82
N ARG A 64 13.93 6.89 14.51
CA ARG A 64 13.40 7.56 13.33
C ARG A 64 11.90 7.80 13.45
N ASP A 65 11.47 8.95 12.94
CA ASP A 65 10.06 9.23 12.71
C ASP A 65 9.68 9.03 11.25
N LEU A 66 8.56 8.36 11.02
CA LEU A 66 7.98 8.17 9.69
C LEU A 66 6.69 8.98 9.59
N HIS A 67 6.75 10.06 8.81
CA HIS A 67 5.56 10.78 8.39
C HIS A 67 5.02 10.10 7.14
N LEU A 68 3.85 9.48 7.26
CA LEU A 68 3.24 8.68 6.21
C LEU A 68 2.08 9.47 5.61
N HIS A 69 2.09 9.60 4.29
CA HIS A 69 1.05 10.25 3.48
C HIS A 69 0.37 9.17 2.62
N PRO A 70 -0.59 8.43 3.20
CA PRO A 70 -1.25 7.35 2.50
C PRO A 70 -2.13 7.86 1.36
N VAL A 71 -2.01 7.19 0.21
CA VAL A 71 -2.91 7.35 -0.93
C VAL A 71 -3.56 5.99 -1.17
N ALA A 72 -4.86 5.96 -1.41
CA ALA A 72 -5.60 4.78 -1.83
C ALA A 72 -6.03 4.93 -3.30
N ILE A 73 -5.86 3.85 -4.05
CA ILE A 73 -6.32 3.75 -5.44
C ILE A 73 -7.14 2.49 -5.59
N ARG A 74 -8.34 2.66 -6.15
CA ARG A 74 -9.21 1.56 -6.56
C ARG A 74 -9.45 1.67 -8.06
N SER A 75 -9.36 0.54 -8.76
CA SER A 75 -9.76 0.47 -10.15
C SER A 75 -10.35 -0.90 -10.48
N MET A 76 -11.27 -0.88 -11.44
CA MET A 76 -11.92 -2.04 -11.99
C MET A 76 -10.97 -2.89 -12.85
N GLN A 77 -9.95 -2.26 -13.42
CA GLN A 77 -8.94 -2.91 -14.25
C GLN A 77 -7.58 -2.31 -13.89
N LEU A 78 -6.88 -2.96 -12.97
CA LEU A 78 -5.47 -2.67 -12.70
C LEU A 78 -4.62 -3.69 -13.44
N ASN A 79 -3.62 -3.20 -14.17
CA ASN A 79 -2.51 -4.05 -14.56
C ASN A 79 -1.83 -4.59 -13.30
N ARG A 80 -1.20 -5.77 -13.39
CA ARG A 80 -0.36 -6.27 -12.31
C ARG A 80 0.71 -5.21 -12.03
N PRO A 81 0.81 -4.66 -10.80
CA PRO A 81 1.83 -3.68 -10.50
C PRO A 81 3.24 -4.25 -10.72
N PRO A 82 4.21 -3.43 -11.13
CA PRO A 82 5.59 -3.87 -11.27
C PRO A 82 6.16 -4.28 -9.91
N GLY A 83 7.01 -5.30 -9.88
CA GLY A 83 7.70 -5.77 -8.67
C GLY A 83 7.24 -7.14 -8.15
N GLU A 84 7.87 -7.57 -7.06
CA GLU A 84 7.59 -8.84 -6.39
C GLU A 84 6.54 -8.63 -5.28
N GLY A 85 5.28 -8.71 -5.68
CA GLY A 85 4.14 -8.64 -4.78
C GLY A 85 3.01 -9.58 -5.16
N GLU A 86 2.00 -9.59 -4.29
CA GLU A 86 0.81 -10.43 -4.41
C GLU A 86 -0.45 -9.67 -3.96
N TRP A 87 -1.58 -9.99 -4.62
CA TRP A 87 -2.89 -9.52 -4.22
C TRP A 87 -3.42 -10.37 -3.07
N LEU A 88 -3.54 -9.78 -1.88
CA LEU A 88 -4.01 -10.46 -0.68
C LEU A 88 -5.36 -9.91 -0.21
N SER A 89 -6.31 -10.83 -0.07
CA SER A 89 -7.59 -10.60 0.59
C SER A 89 -7.41 -10.31 2.08
N PRO A 90 -8.31 -9.55 2.73
CA PRO A 90 -8.23 -9.22 4.15
C PRO A 90 -8.07 -10.43 5.09
N ASP A 91 -8.73 -11.55 4.79
CA ASP A 91 -8.64 -12.80 5.56
C ASP A 91 -7.25 -13.44 5.56
N LYS A 92 -6.36 -13.05 4.64
CA LYS A 92 -4.99 -13.55 4.55
C LYS A 92 -3.98 -12.69 5.27
N TRP A 93 -4.34 -11.48 5.70
CA TRP A 93 -3.40 -10.53 6.30
C TRP A 93 -2.80 -11.00 7.62
N ASP A 94 -3.50 -11.84 8.38
CA ASP A 94 -2.98 -12.44 9.62
C ASP A 94 -1.93 -13.53 9.37
N ARG A 95 -1.84 -14.04 8.14
CA ARG A 95 -0.86 -15.06 7.75
C ARG A 95 0.47 -14.45 7.27
N VAL A 96 0.50 -13.12 7.09
CA VAL A 96 1.69 -12.38 6.68
C VAL A 96 2.09 -11.38 7.77
N GLY A 97 3.38 -11.13 7.91
CA GLY A 97 3.87 -10.10 8.81
C GLY A 97 3.61 -8.72 8.21
N LEU A 98 2.70 -7.93 8.77
CA LEU A 98 2.44 -6.55 8.38
C LEU A 98 3.03 -5.56 9.40
N PRO A 99 3.66 -4.46 8.97
CA PRO A 99 4.03 -3.40 9.88
C PRO A 99 2.80 -2.87 10.63
N SER A 100 2.94 -2.63 11.93
CA SER A 100 1.85 -2.07 12.77
C SER A 100 1.14 -0.85 12.14
N PRO A 101 1.82 0.18 11.60
CA PRO A 101 1.14 1.31 10.97
C PRO A 101 0.37 0.93 9.70
N ILE A 102 0.87 -0.04 8.95
CA ILE A 102 0.23 -0.48 7.70
C ILE A 102 -0.99 -1.34 8.01
N ARG A 103 -0.94 -2.21 9.03
CA ARG A 103 -2.13 -2.94 9.49
C ARG A 103 -3.26 -1.97 9.86
N LYS A 104 -2.97 -0.96 10.69
CA LYS A 104 -3.95 0.07 11.07
C LYS A 104 -4.51 0.82 9.87
N LEU A 105 -3.64 1.19 8.90
CA LEU A 105 -4.07 1.84 7.67
C LEU A 105 -5.04 0.95 6.88
N LEU A 106 -4.71 -0.33 6.72
CA LEU A 106 -5.54 -1.27 5.97
C LEU A 106 -6.90 -1.48 6.64
N ASP A 107 -6.95 -1.62 7.96
CA ASP A 107 -8.20 -1.75 8.73
C ASP A 107 -9.13 -0.56 8.51
N VAL A 108 -8.61 0.67 8.52
CA VAL A 108 -9.38 1.90 8.26
C VAL A 108 -9.87 1.96 6.82
N THR A 109 -9.02 1.60 5.85
CA THR A 109 -9.39 1.64 4.43
C THR A 109 -10.45 0.60 4.06
N GLN A 110 -10.46 -0.57 4.70
CA GLN A 110 -11.50 -1.58 4.49
C GLN A 110 -12.87 -1.13 5.02
N ALA A 111 -12.88 -0.31 6.07
CA ALA A 111 -14.12 0.22 6.64
C ALA A 111 -14.70 1.41 5.87
N SER A 112 -13.93 2.04 4.99
CA SER A 112 -14.25 3.35 4.38
C SER A 112 -14.42 3.32 2.86
N LEU A 113 -14.27 2.15 2.22
CA LEU A 113 -14.28 1.94 0.75
C LEU A 113 -15.23 0.80 0.35
#